data_AF-A0A4Q6APX7-F1
#
_entry.id   AF-A0A4Q6APX7-F1
#
_cell.length_a   1.000
_cell.length_b   1.000
_cell.length_c   1.000
_cell.angle_alpha   90.00
_cell.angle_beta   90.00
_cell.angle_gamma   90.00
#
_symmetry.space_group_name_H-M   'P 1'
#
loop_
_entity.id
_entity.type
_entity.pdbx_description
1 polymer ?
#
loop_
_entity_poly.entity_id
_entity_poly.type
_entity_poly.pdbx_seq_one_letter_code
_entity_poly.pdbx_strand_id
1 'polypeptide(L)'
;MLRWFFAVATLTLLSCTGESEAPDVSDIKAEVTVHRFDKDFFSVDTTQLQPALQQLEKKYPAFLPLYFKFFAPVREIAEQQSLSFGEALLVYYRFITPLYKAVEKEYASLGEVEKGLESNLRYVKHYFPRFQTPVVLTSVESLNPENPNEIYGTTYYQDTLVISLQMFLGKNFEAYDPTQYPDYLRRRFEPEFIVPNSLRAIAGE
;
A
#
# COMPACT_ATOMS: atom_id res chain seq x y z
N MET A 1 5.52 -32.63 -48.85
CA MET A 1 5.77 -31.48 -47.95
C MET A 1 5.06 -31.57 -46.59
N LEU A 2 4.54 -32.75 -46.19
CA LEU A 2 3.78 -32.92 -44.94
C LEU A 2 4.53 -33.73 -43.86
N ARG A 3 5.73 -34.24 -44.17
CA ARG A 3 6.56 -35.05 -43.24
C ARG A 3 7.45 -34.20 -42.32
N TRP A 4 7.71 -32.94 -42.66
CA TRP A 4 8.53 -32.02 -41.85
C TRP A 4 7.71 -31.28 -40.79
N PHE A 5 6.42 -31.05 -41.04
CA PHE A 5 5.49 -30.48 -40.04
C PHE A 5 5.29 -31.39 -38.82
N PHE A 6 5.37 -32.71 -39.00
CA PHE A 6 5.26 -33.66 -37.89
C PHE A 6 6.51 -33.71 -37.01
N ALA A 7 7.69 -33.31 -37.50
CA ALA A 7 8.93 -33.31 -36.72
C ALA A 7 9.08 -32.05 -35.83
N VAL A 8 8.46 -30.94 -36.22
CA VAL A 8 8.41 -29.70 -35.42
C VAL A 8 7.38 -29.81 -34.28
N ALA A 9 6.31 -30.57 -34.49
CA ALA A 9 5.26 -30.81 -33.49
C ALA A 9 5.70 -31.73 -32.33
N THR A 10 6.78 -32.51 -32.49
CA THR A 10 7.29 -33.39 -31.42
C THR A 10 8.33 -32.73 -30.52
N LEU A 11 8.85 -31.55 -30.89
CA LEU A 11 9.86 -30.83 -30.09
C LEU A 11 9.28 -29.88 -29.04
N THR A 12 7.94 -29.74 -28.96
CA THR A 12 7.26 -28.81 -28.04
C THR A 12 6.76 -29.45 -26.75
N LEU A 13 7.05 -30.73 -26.50
CA LEU A 13 6.58 -31.45 -25.31
C LEU A 13 7.67 -31.66 -24.23
N LEU A 14 8.88 -31.15 -24.43
CA LEU A 14 9.85 -30.95 -23.34
C LEU A 14 9.46 -29.68 -22.56
N SER A 15 8.23 -29.68 -22.03
CA SER A 15 7.82 -28.73 -21.00
C SER A 15 8.67 -29.01 -19.76
N CYS A 16 9.24 -27.96 -19.17
CA CYS A 16 10.02 -28.06 -17.95
C CYS A 16 9.14 -28.64 -16.82
N THR A 17 9.32 -29.92 -16.48
CA THR A 17 8.91 -30.48 -15.19
C THR A 17 9.99 -30.17 -14.14
N GLY A 18 10.41 -28.91 -14.06
CA GLY A 18 11.31 -28.47 -13.00
C GLY A 18 10.54 -28.47 -11.70
N GLU A 19 10.96 -29.30 -10.73
CA GLU A 19 10.53 -29.15 -9.36
C GLU A 19 10.81 -27.71 -8.90
N SER A 20 9.92 -27.15 -8.08
CA SER A 20 10.13 -25.81 -7.53
C SER A 20 11.43 -25.78 -6.72
N GLU A 21 12.47 -25.11 -7.24
CA GLU A 21 13.73 -24.85 -6.52
C GLU A 21 13.57 -23.83 -5.38
N ALA A 22 12.34 -23.41 -5.05
CA ALA A 22 12.11 -22.49 -3.94
C ALA A 22 12.59 -23.12 -2.61
N PRO A 23 13.33 -22.37 -1.78
CA PRO A 23 13.79 -22.87 -0.49
C PRO A 23 12.61 -23.12 0.44
N ASP A 24 12.73 -24.13 1.31
CA ASP A 24 11.79 -24.31 2.40
C ASP A 24 11.98 -23.20 3.44
N VAL A 25 10.93 -22.40 3.64
CA VAL A 25 10.89 -21.28 4.59
C VAL A 25 9.83 -21.48 5.68
N SER A 26 9.28 -22.70 5.81
CA SER A 26 8.21 -23.02 6.76
C SER A 26 8.58 -22.73 8.22
N ASP A 27 9.85 -22.92 8.58
CA ASP A 27 10.39 -22.66 9.92
C ASP A 27 10.74 -21.18 10.20
N ILE A 28 10.74 -20.33 9.17
CA ILE A 28 11.06 -18.90 9.31
C ILE A 28 9.83 -18.15 9.80
N LYS A 29 9.99 -17.37 10.87
CA LYS A 29 8.94 -16.48 11.40
C LYS A 29 9.07 -15.07 10.84
N ALA A 30 8.00 -14.59 10.22
CA ALA A 30 7.85 -13.21 9.77
C ALA A 30 6.43 -12.75 10.08
N GLU A 31 6.09 -12.68 11.37
CA GLU A 31 4.77 -12.21 11.84
C GLU A 31 4.53 -10.77 11.37
N VAL A 32 3.41 -10.54 10.71
CA VAL A 32 3.02 -9.23 10.19
C VAL A 32 1.67 -8.89 10.77
N THR A 33 1.59 -7.73 11.41
CA THR A 33 0.32 -7.12 11.81
C THR A 33 0.17 -5.81 11.05
N VAL A 34 -0.97 -5.65 10.38
CA VAL A 34 -1.26 -4.40 9.68
C VAL A 34 -2.02 -3.46 10.60
N HIS A 35 -1.40 -2.33 10.93
CA HIS A 35 -1.99 -1.30 11.77
C HIS A 35 -2.83 -0.33 10.92
N ARG A 36 -4.14 -0.28 11.20
CA ARG A 36 -5.11 0.57 10.50
C ARG A 36 -5.03 2.04 10.93
N PHE A 37 -3.92 2.70 10.63
CA PHE A 37 -3.76 4.13 10.92
C PHE A 37 -4.85 4.96 10.23
N ASP A 38 -5.21 4.65 8.99
CA ASP A 38 -6.33 5.26 8.27
C ASP A 38 -7.62 5.26 9.10
N LYS A 39 -8.01 4.12 9.66
CA LYS A 39 -9.22 3.97 10.47
C LYS A 39 -9.15 4.81 11.74
N ASP A 40 -8.01 4.78 12.42
CA ASP A 40 -7.82 5.57 13.63
C ASP A 40 -7.85 7.07 13.33
N PHE A 41 -7.17 7.51 12.26
CA PHE A 41 -7.16 8.90 11.81
C PHE A 41 -8.57 9.37 11.46
N PHE A 42 -9.36 8.61 10.71
CA PHE A 42 -10.74 8.95 10.35
C PHE A 42 -11.79 8.64 11.44
N SER A 43 -11.34 8.31 12.66
CA SER A 43 -12.21 8.16 13.84
C SER A 43 -12.05 9.29 14.86
N VAL A 44 -11.14 10.24 14.63
CA VAL A 44 -10.87 11.36 15.54
C VAL A 44 -12.09 12.25 15.74
N ASP A 45 -12.28 12.75 16.97
CA ASP A 45 -13.28 13.77 17.25
C ASP A 45 -12.82 15.12 16.69
N THR A 46 -13.43 15.50 15.56
CA THR A 46 -13.12 16.75 14.85
C THR A 46 -13.57 18.00 15.58
N THR A 47 -14.38 17.87 16.65
CA THR A 47 -14.73 18.99 17.53
C THR A 47 -13.68 19.23 18.62
N GLN A 48 -12.80 18.24 18.84
CA GLN A 48 -11.76 18.23 19.87
C GLN A 48 -10.40 17.83 19.24
N LEU A 49 -9.99 18.54 18.19
CA LEU A 49 -8.83 18.16 17.37
C LEU A 49 -7.53 18.02 18.16
N GLN A 50 -7.21 18.98 19.04
CA GLN A 50 -5.93 18.94 19.76
C GLN A 50 -5.78 17.69 20.64
N PRO A 51 -6.72 17.37 21.56
CA PRO A 51 -6.62 16.14 22.34
C PRO A 51 -6.77 14.88 21.49
N ALA A 52 -7.54 14.91 20.39
CA ALA A 52 -7.66 13.76 19.49
C ALA A 52 -6.32 13.46 18.76
N LEU A 53 -5.65 14.49 18.25
CA LEU A 53 -4.33 14.35 17.63
C LEU A 53 -3.26 13.92 18.63
N GLN A 54 -3.30 14.41 19.87
CA GLN A 54 -2.39 13.94 20.93
C GLN A 54 -2.57 12.45 21.25
N GLN A 55 -3.81 11.95 21.22
CA GLN A 55 -4.07 10.52 21.39
C GLN A 55 -3.56 9.72 20.20
N LEU A 56 -3.78 10.22 18.98
CA LEU A 56 -3.29 9.57 17.76
C LEU A 56 -1.75 9.56 17.70
N GLU A 57 -1.09 10.64 18.11
CA GLU A 57 0.37 10.73 18.21
C GLU A 57 0.92 9.73 19.25
N LYS A 58 0.25 9.55 20.38
CA LYS A 58 0.65 8.52 21.36
C LYS A 58 0.58 7.10 20.78
N LYS A 59 -0.39 6.83 19.89
CA LYS A 59 -0.54 5.53 19.22
C LYS A 59 0.45 5.36 18.06
N TYR A 60 0.76 6.45 17.36
CA TYR A 60 1.61 6.47 16.15
C TYR A 60 2.69 7.55 16.20
N PRO A 61 3.61 7.53 17.19
CA PRO A 61 4.50 8.66 17.47
C PRO A 61 5.52 8.92 16.35
N ALA A 62 6.00 7.85 15.70
CA ALA A 62 6.91 7.96 14.57
C ALA A 62 6.17 8.33 13.27
N PHE A 63 4.94 7.84 13.09
CA PHE A 63 4.25 7.91 11.81
C PHE A 63 3.40 9.18 11.62
N LEU A 64 2.71 9.67 12.65
CA LEU A 64 1.85 10.85 12.49
C LEU A 64 2.60 12.09 11.97
N PRO A 65 3.84 12.40 12.41
CA PRO A 65 4.64 13.47 11.82
C PRO A 65 5.01 13.21 10.35
N LEU A 66 5.32 11.97 10.00
CA LEU A 66 5.64 11.58 8.61
C LEU A 66 4.41 11.68 7.72
N TYR A 67 3.24 11.30 8.23
CA TYR A 67 1.96 11.44 7.53
C TYR A 67 1.71 12.89 7.11
N PHE A 68 1.79 13.85 8.05
CA PHE A 68 1.62 15.27 7.73
C PHE A 68 2.77 15.89 6.92
N LYS A 69 3.91 15.21 6.81
CA LYS A 69 5.04 15.69 6.02
C LYS A 69 5.00 15.20 4.57
N PHE A 70 4.54 13.97 4.36
CA PHE A 70 4.71 13.28 3.07
C PHE A 70 3.41 12.86 2.40
N PHE A 71 2.33 12.68 3.16
CA PHE A 71 1.08 12.08 2.67
C PHE A 71 -0.13 13.02 2.77
N ALA A 72 -0.14 13.91 3.76
CA ALA A 72 -1.23 14.85 4.01
C ALA A 72 -0.72 16.30 3.96
N PRO A 73 -0.98 17.05 2.86
CA PRO A 73 -0.44 18.40 2.63
C PRO A 73 -1.20 19.49 3.43
N VAL A 74 -1.39 19.25 4.73
CA VAL A 74 -2.18 20.12 5.61
C VAL A 74 -1.51 21.48 5.79
N ARG A 75 -0.18 21.53 5.80
CA ARG A 75 0.58 22.77 5.95
C ARG A 75 0.45 23.64 4.69
N GLU A 76 0.55 23.01 3.53
CA GLU A 76 0.39 23.65 2.24
C GLU A 76 -1.03 24.20 2.08
N ILE A 77 -2.06 23.44 2.48
CA ILE A 77 -3.45 23.92 2.52
C ILE A 77 -3.58 25.13 3.44
N ALA A 78 -2.97 25.08 4.64
CA ALA A 78 -3.00 26.17 5.60
C ALA A 78 -2.39 27.46 5.02
N GLU A 79 -1.23 27.35 4.38
CA GLU A 79 -0.53 28.48 3.76
C GLU A 79 -1.32 29.06 2.59
N GLN A 80 -1.75 28.22 1.65
CA GLN A 80 -2.46 28.66 0.44
C GLN A 80 -3.80 29.32 0.74
N GLN A 81 -4.50 28.86 1.78
CA GLN A 81 -5.83 29.35 2.14
C GLN A 81 -5.80 30.33 3.32
N SER A 82 -4.62 30.68 3.84
CA SER A 82 -4.45 31.51 5.04
C SER A 82 -5.26 31.01 6.25
N LEU A 83 -5.26 29.69 6.46
CA LEU A 83 -5.94 29.01 7.54
C LEU A 83 -4.97 28.63 8.67
N SER A 84 -5.47 28.44 9.88
CA SER A 84 -4.72 27.70 10.91
C SER A 84 -4.54 26.24 10.51
N PHE A 85 -3.56 25.55 11.11
CA PHE A 85 -3.36 24.12 10.87
C PHE A 85 -4.62 23.29 11.16
N GLY A 86 -5.36 23.62 12.22
CA GLY A 86 -6.59 22.91 12.58
C GLY A 86 -7.70 23.08 11.54
N GLU A 87 -7.89 24.29 11.01
CA GLU A 87 -8.86 24.55 9.96
C GLU A 87 -8.47 23.85 8.65
N ALA A 88 -7.20 23.91 8.25
CA ALA A 88 -6.68 23.20 7.10
C ALA A 88 -6.83 21.67 7.25
N LEU A 89 -6.61 21.14 8.46
CA LEU A 89 -6.81 19.72 8.75
C LEU A 89 -8.29 19.33 8.58
N LEU A 90 -9.24 20.15 9.01
CA LEU A 90 -10.66 19.89 8.79
C LEU A 90 -11.04 19.91 7.31
N VAL A 91 -10.45 20.83 6.53
CA VAL A 91 -10.61 20.87 5.08
C VAL A 91 -10.11 19.57 4.45
N TYR A 92 -8.88 19.18 4.75
CA TYR A 92 -8.28 17.93 4.28
C TYR A 92 -9.11 16.71 4.69
N TYR A 93 -9.45 16.61 5.97
CA TYR A 93 -10.22 15.52 6.55
C TYR A 93 -11.55 15.31 5.82
N ARG A 94 -12.31 16.39 5.61
CA ARG A 94 -13.58 16.36 4.88
C ARG A 94 -13.38 15.97 3.42
N PHE A 95 -12.33 16.47 2.78
CA PHE A 95 -12.02 16.18 1.38
C PHE A 95 -11.69 14.70 1.16
N ILE A 96 -10.94 14.07 2.06
CA ILE A 96 -10.53 12.66 1.93
C ILE A 96 -11.60 11.68 2.45
N THR A 97 -12.52 12.12 3.31
CA THR A 97 -13.57 11.26 3.90
C THR A 97 -14.32 10.37 2.89
N PRO A 98 -14.76 10.84 1.70
CA PRO A 98 -15.42 9.99 0.71
C PRO A 98 -14.54 8.82 0.23
N LEU A 99 -13.24 9.07 0.03
CA LEU A 99 -12.28 8.06 -0.40
C LEU A 99 -12.00 7.05 0.72
N TYR A 100 -11.86 7.54 1.96
CA TYR A 100 -11.78 6.67 3.14
C TYR A 100 -13.01 5.77 3.27
N LYS A 101 -14.22 6.28 3.05
CA LYS A 101 -15.43 5.45 3.09
C LYS A 101 -15.43 4.34 2.03
N ALA A 102 -14.87 4.59 0.84
CA ALA A 102 -14.70 3.56 -0.17
C ALA A 102 -13.69 2.48 0.29
N VAL A 103 -12.56 2.92 0.88
CA VAL A 103 -11.55 2.02 1.48
C VAL A 103 -12.12 1.17 2.61
N GLU A 104 -12.83 1.77 3.57
CA GLU A 104 -13.42 1.05 4.71
C GLU A 104 -14.45 0.00 4.25
N LYS A 105 -15.15 0.27 3.13
CA LYS A 105 -16.09 -0.68 2.53
C LYS A 105 -15.38 -1.86 1.88
N GLU A 106 -14.30 -1.62 1.13
CA GLU A 106 -13.53 -2.65 0.44
C GLU A 106 -12.69 -3.49 1.42
N TYR A 107 -12.07 -2.82 2.38
CA TYR A 107 -11.09 -3.37 3.31
C TYR A 107 -11.63 -3.47 4.73
N ALA A 108 -12.76 -4.16 4.89
CA ALA A 108 -13.30 -4.50 6.21
C ALA A 108 -12.34 -5.40 7.02
N SER A 109 -11.50 -6.18 6.32
CA SER A 109 -10.43 -7.01 6.87
C SER A 109 -9.21 -6.98 5.95
N LEU A 110 -8.02 -7.11 6.54
CA LEU A 110 -6.74 -7.19 5.82
C LEU A 110 -6.04 -8.55 6.03
N GLY A 111 -6.77 -9.57 6.49
CA GLY A 111 -6.17 -10.88 6.82
C GLY A 111 -5.44 -11.54 5.64
N GLU A 112 -5.93 -11.38 4.40
CA GLU A 112 -5.25 -11.91 3.22
C GLU A 112 -3.98 -11.10 2.86
N VAL A 113 -3.99 -9.79 3.11
CA VAL A 113 -2.79 -8.95 2.98
C VAL A 113 -1.75 -9.33 4.01
N GLU A 114 -2.15 -9.51 5.27
CA GLU A 114 -1.28 -9.97 6.37
C GLU A 114 -0.63 -11.31 6.00
N LYS A 115 -1.43 -12.35 5.72
CA LYS A 115 -0.91 -13.67 5.32
C LYS A 115 0.02 -13.60 4.11
N GLY A 116 -0.33 -12.79 3.11
CA GLY A 116 0.48 -12.59 1.92
C GLY A 116 1.83 -11.97 2.24
N LEU A 117 1.86 -10.91 3.05
CA LEU A 117 3.10 -10.29 3.52
C LEU A 117 3.92 -11.27 4.37
N GLU A 118 3.30 -11.96 5.33
CA GLU A 118 3.99 -12.95 6.16
C GLU A 118 4.68 -14.01 5.31
N SER A 119 3.94 -14.64 4.38
CA SER A 119 4.48 -15.69 3.52
C SER A 119 5.66 -15.19 2.69
N ASN A 120 5.56 -13.99 2.12
CA ASN A 120 6.62 -13.46 1.25
C ASN A 120 7.83 -12.95 2.04
N LEU A 121 7.61 -12.36 3.23
CA LEU A 121 8.71 -11.87 4.06
C LEU A 121 9.52 -13.01 4.71
N ARG A 122 8.98 -14.23 4.81
CA ARG A 122 9.79 -15.42 5.14
C ARG A 122 10.87 -15.67 4.10
N TYR A 123 10.55 -15.55 2.81
CA TYR A 123 11.54 -15.63 1.74
C TYR A 123 12.54 -14.48 1.81
N VAL A 124 12.08 -13.25 2.07
CA VAL A 124 13.00 -12.11 2.26
C VAL A 124 13.99 -12.40 3.40
N LYS A 125 13.52 -12.88 4.55
CA LYS A 125 14.39 -13.24 5.68
C LYS A 125 15.32 -14.42 5.38
N HIS A 126 14.90 -15.38 4.57
CA HIS A 126 15.77 -16.49 4.14
C HIS A 126 17.02 -15.96 3.43
N TYR A 127 16.83 -15.06 2.45
CA TYR A 127 17.94 -14.49 1.68
C TYR A 127 18.67 -13.35 2.41
N PHE A 128 17.98 -12.66 3.31
CA PHE A 128 18.51 -11.53 4.07
C PHE A 128 18.27 -11.71 5.59
N PRO A 129 19.03 -12.58 6.30
CA PRO A 129 18.74 -12.92 7.70
C PRO A 129 18.81 -11.75 8.70
N ARG A 130 19.41 -10.63 8.31
CA ARG A 130 19.47 -9.39 9.14
C ARG A 130 18.25 -8.49 8.93
N PHE A 131 17.44 -8.75 7.91
CA PHE A 131 16.22 -8.01 7.63
C PHE A 131 15.24 -8.11 8.80
N GLN A 132 14.80 -6.95 9.28
CA GLN A 132 13.76 -6.87 10.30
C GLN A 132 12.41 -6.80 9.60
N THR A 133 11.43 -7.55 10.10
CA THR A 133 10.06 -7.40 9.61
C THR A 133 9.60 -5.98 9.89
N PRO A 134 9.09 -5.25 8.89
CA PRO A 134 8.76 -3.85 9.07
C PRO A 134 7.46 -3.69 9.84
N VAL A 135 7.30 -2.51 10.45
CA VAL A 135 5.99 -2.05 10.91
C VAL A 135 5.14 -1.80 9.67
N VAL A 136 3.94 -2.38 9.61
CA VAL A 136 3.03 -2.18 8.47
C VAL A 136 1.85 -1.31 8.89
N LEU A 137 1.67 -0.20 8.18
CA LEU A 137 0.61 0.78 8.41
C LEU A 137 -0.20 0.97 7.14
N THR A 138 -1.50 1.18 7.27
CA THR A 138 -2.34 1.62 6.16
C THR A 138 -2.67 3.10 6.27
N SER A 139 -2.73 3.77 5.13
CA SER A 139 -3.12 5.17 5.02
C SER A 139 -4.20 5.33 3.95
N VAL A 140 -4.93 6.45 4.05
CA VAL A 140 -5.77 6.98 2.98
C VAL A 140 -5.42 8.46 2.84
N GLU A 141 -5.14 8.87 1.61
CA GLU A 141 -4.67 10.21 1.24
C GLU A 141 -5.29 10.64 -0.10
N SER A 142 -4.99 11.85 -0.57
CA SER A 142 -5.45 12.33 -1.88
C SER A 142 -4.78 11.57 -3.02
N LEU A 143 -5.52 11.35 -4.11
CA LEU A 143 -4.94 10.91 -5.38
C LEU A 143 -4.11 12.03 -6.01
N ASN A 144 -2.84 11.78 -6.27
CA ASN A 144 -1.84 12.70 -6.82
C ASN A 144 -1.11 12.06 -8.01
N PRO A 145 -1.71 12.06 -9.21
CA PRO A 145 -1.15 11.42 -10.40
C PRO A 145 0.20 12.01 -10.85
N GLU A 146 0.56 13.20 -10.36
CA GLU A 146 1.86 13.82 -10.63
C GLU A 146 3.00 13.20 -9.81
N ASN A 147 2.69 12.47 -8.73
CA ASN A 147 3.67 11.77 -7.91
C ASN A 147 4.00 10.39 -8.52
N PRO A 148 5.20 10.20 -9.09
CA PRO A 148 5.56 8.94 -9.75
C PRO A 148 5.66 7.76 -8.78
N ASN A 149 5.78 8.00 -7.48
CA ASN A 149 5.83 6.95 -6.46
C ASN A 149 4.42 6.53 -6.00
N GLU A 150 3.41 7.38 -6.16
CA GLU A 150 2.04 7.09 -5.75
C GLU A 150 1.44 5.91 -6.53
N ILE A 151 1.81 5.75 -7.81
CA ILE A 151 1.27 4.71 -8.71
C ILE A 151 1.49 3.27 -8.22
N TYR A 152 2.30 3.07 -7.17
CA TYR A 152 2.54 1.77 -6.55
C TYR A 152 1.77 1.55 -5.25
N GLY A 153 1.17 2.61 -4.68
CA GLY A 153 0.37 2.56 -3.45
C GLY A 153 1.12 2.09 -2.20
N THR A 154 2.44 2.01 -2.26
CA THR A 154 3.28 1.44 -1.20
C THR A 154 4.57 2.23 -1.09
N THR A 155 4.89 2.63 0.14
CA THR A 155 6.11 3.38 0.47
C THR A 155 6.81 2.67 1.62
N TYR A 156 8.11 2.44 1.49
CA TYR A 156 8.94 1.88 2.55
C TYR A 156 9.94 2.94 3.03
N TYR A 157 9.99 3.22 4.32
CA TYR A 157 10.89 4.20 4.90
C TYR A 157 11.18 3.86 6.37
N GLN A 158 12.45 3.83 6.77
CA GLN A 158 12.89 3.59 8.17
C GLN A 158 12.13 2.43 8.85
N ASP A 159 12.20 1.24 8.25
CA ASP A 159 11.56 0.02 8.76
C ASP A 159 10.02 0.08 8.85
N THR A 160 9.40 1.05 8.17
CA THR A 160 7.95 1.22 8.10
C THR A 160 7.48 1.07 6.66
N LEU A 161 6.60 0.10 6.44
CA LEU A 161 5.85 -0.07 5.20
C LEU A 161 4.49 0.62 5.35
N VAL A 162 4.23 1.60 4.48
CA VAL A 162 2.95 2.29 4.38
C VAL A 162 2.22 1.78 3.14
N ILE A 163 0.99 1.32 3.32
CA ILE A 163 0.09 0.86 2.25
C ILE A 163 -1.03 1.89 2.11
N SER A 164 -0.97 2.68 1.03
CA SER A 164 -1.99 3.66 0.66
C SER A 164 -3.18 2.94 0.01
N LEU A 165 -4.15 2.52 0.82
CA LEU A 165 -5.23 1.61 0.40
C LEU A 165 -6.12 2.18 -0.71
N GLN A 166 -6.20 3.52 -0.82
CA GLN A 166 -6.96 4.18 -1.88
C GLN A 166 -6.39 3.93 -3.27
N MET A 167 -5.17 3.44 -3.39
CA MET A 167 -4.57 3.03 -4.67
C MET A 167 -4.97 1.62 -5.10
N PHE A 168 -5.74 0.90 -4.28
CA PHE A 168 -6.11 -0.50 -4.52
C PHE A 168 -7.64 -0.72 -4.50
N LEU A 169 -8.45 0.26 -4.92
CA LEU A 169 -9.92 0.14 -4.93
C LEU A 169 -10.48 -0.54 -6.19
N GLY A 170 -9.59 -1.14 -6.98
CA GLY A 170 -9.87 -1.82 -8.22
C GLY A 170 -9.71 -0.90 -9.42
N LYS A 171 -9.21 -1.43 -10.54
CA LYS A 171 -8.78 -0.62 -11.71
C LYS A 171 -9.87 0.28 -12.30
N ASN A 172 -11.14 -0.04 -12.06
CA ASN A 172 -12.31 0.67 -12.58
C ASN A 172 -12.96 1.59 -11.52
N PHE A 173 -12.31 1.82 -10.38
CA PHE A 173 -12.82 2.74 -9.37
C PHE A 173 -12.99 4.15 -9.98
N GLU A 174 -14.15 4.76 -9.73
CA GLU A 174 -14.61 5.96 -10.44
C GLU A 174 -13.68 7.17 -10.27
N ALA A 175 -13.00 7.27 -9.12
CA ALA A 175 -12.08 8.39 -8.88
C ALA A 175 -10.76 8.27 -9.67
N TYR A 176 -10.47 7.12 -10.29
CA TYR A 176 -9.29 6.96 -11.14
C TYR A 176 -9.56 7.51 -12.54
N ASP A 177 -9.33 8.81 -12.72
CA ASP A 177 -9.45 9.47 -14.02
C ASP A 177 -8.53 8.78 -15.06
N PRO A 178 -9.07 8.17 -16.14
CA PRO A 178 -8.26 7.49 -17.15
C PRO A 178 -7.29 8.40 -17.91
N THR A 179 -7.51 9.72 -17.90
CA THR A 179 -6.60 10.71 -18.50
C THR A 179 -5.36 10.94 -17.64
N GLN A 180 -5.48 10.75 -16.33
CA GLN A 180 -4.39 10.89 -15.36
C GLN A 180 -3.75 9.54 -15.02
N TYR A 181 -4.56 8.48 -14.98
CA TYR A 181 -4.16 7.10 -14.73
C TYR A 181 -4.53 6.22 -15.94
N PRO A 182 -3.66 6.11 -16.96
CA PRO A 182 -3.91 5.25 -18.10
C PRO A 182 -4.06 3.77 -17.71
N ASP A 183 -4.68 2.97 -18.58
CA ASP A 183 -5.03 1.56 -18.34
C ASP A 183 -3.87 0.71 -17.81
N TYR A 184 -2.65 0.92 -18.31
CA TYR A 184 -1.50 0.14 -17.88
C TYR A 184 -1.11 0.41 -16.42
N LEU A 185 -1.37 1.62 -15.90
CA LEU A 185 -1.19 1.94 -14.48
C LEU A 185 -2.32 1.35 -13.65
N ARG A 186 -3.58 1.61 -14.04
CA ARG A 186 -4.77 1.17 -13.28
C ARG A 186 -4.87 -0.34 -13.13
N ARG A 187 -4.32 -1.13 -14.06
CA ARG A 187 -4.21 -2.59 -13.90
C ARG A 187 -3.54 -3.02 -12.60
N ARG A 188 -2.70 -2.16 -12.01
CA ARG A 188 -2.00 -2.40 -10.73
C ARG A 188 -2.73 -1.82 -9.52
N PHE A 189 -3.90 -1.21 -9.72
CA PHE A 189 -4.73 -0.64 -8.64
C PHE A 189 -5.77 -1.65 -8.12
N GLU A 190 -5.54 -2.95 -8.35
CA GLU A 190 -6.35 -4.03 -7.84
C GLU A 190 -5.75 -4.54 -6.51
N PRO A 191 -6.56 -5.08 -5.57
CA PRO A 191 -6.08 -5.57 -4.28
C PRO A 191 -4.93 -6.58 -4.36
N GLU A 192 -4.86 -7.39 -5.43
CA GLU A 192 -3.81 -8.40 -5.58
C GLU A 192 -2.40 -7.80 -5.73
N PHE A 193 -2.29 -6.51 -6.04
CA PHE A 193 -1.02 -5.81 -6.17
C PHE A 193 -0.48 -5.25 -4.85
N ILE A 194 -1.26 -5.28 -3.76
CA ILE A 194 -0.80 -4.79 -2.44
C ILE A 194 0.50 -5.50 -2.03
N VAL A 195 0.50 -6.84 -2.03
CA VAL A 195 1.64 -7.63 -1.54
C VAL A 195 2.86 -7.51 -2.47
N PRO A 196 2.75 -7.73 -3.80
CA PRO A 196 3.89 -7.52 -4.71
C PRO A 196 4.46 -6.10 -4.67
N ASN A 197 3.62 -5.06 -4.63
CA ASN A 197 4.12 -3.69 -4.58
C ASN A 197 4.79 -3.39 -3.22
N SER A 198 4.30 -3.97 -2.13
CA SER A 198 4.93 -3.87 -0.81
C SER A 198 6.33 -4.47 -0.81
N LEU A 199 6.51 -5.66 -1.39
CA LEU A 199 7.83 -6.30 -1.52
C LEU A 199 8.76 -5.49 -2.42
N ARG A 200 8.24 -4.91 -3.51
CA ARG A 200 9.01 -4.01 -4.38
C ARG A 200 9.48 -2.77 -3.62
N ALA A 201 8.63 -2.18 -2.77
CA ALA A 201 9.01 -1.04 -1.95
C ALA A 201 10.12 -1.41 -0.95
N ILE A 202 9.99 -2.57 -0.29
CA ILE A 202 10.99 -3.09 0.66
C ILE A 202 12.33 -3.38 -0.03
N ALA A 203 12.31 -3.91 -1.25
CA ALA A 203 13.53 -4.25 -1.99
C ALA A 203 14.17 -3.06 -2.72
N GLY A 204 13.47 -1.93 -2.83
CA GLY A 204 13.93 -0.73 -3.54
C GLY A 204 14.71 0.27 -2.70
N GLU A 205 14.70 0.11 -1.37
CA GLU A 205 15.54 0.84 -0.41
C GLU A 205 16.83 0.05 -0.14
#